data_AF-D3PC70-F1
#
_entry.id   AF-D3PC70-F1
#
_cell.length_a   1.000
_cell.length_b   1.000
_cell.length_c   1.000
_cell.angle_alpha   90.00
_cell.angle_beta   90.00
_cell.angle_gamma   90.00
#
_symmetry.space_group_name_H-M   'P 1'
#
loop_
_entity.id
_entity.type
_entity.pdbx_description
1 polymer ?
#
loop_
_entity_poly.entity_id
_entity_poly.type
_entity_poly.pdbx_seq_one_letter_code
_entity_poly.pdbx_strand_id
1 'polypeptide(L)'
;MGLYEQFTRQYDITGSNSTVKQNERFLKKYFFPYLEEKFKLKDITKLNQNMLNSFYHHILKLVRKGEMKKSSGKKCLYAVKKFIRVFNRMHRTDLTEYNVPAFLATVEGKKNIKVTEEEYKNIKKWRELNNGKVPSPDEINK
;
A
#
# COMPACT_ATOMS: atom_id res chain seq x y z
N MET A 1 -27.54 -1.35 8.85
CA MET A 1 -26.58 -2.40 8.52
C MET A 1 -25.45 -1.77 7.74
N GLY A 2 -24.23 -1.78 8.25
CA GLY A 2 -23.06 -1.17 7.62
C GLY A 2 -22.58 -1.97 6.41
N LEU A 3 -21.76 -1.37 5.54
CA LEU A 3 -21.19 -2.01 4.35
C LEU A 3 -20.31 -3.20 4.74
N TYR A 4 -19.58 -3.11 5.84
CA TYR A 4 -18.75 -4.23 6.31
C TYR A 4 -19.61 -5.44 6.73
N GLU A 5 -20.79 -5.21 7.30
CA GLU A 5 -21.72 -6.30 7.67
C GLU A 5 -22.37 -6.94 6.43
N GLN A 6 -22.65 -6.15 5.39
CA GLN A 6 -23.07 -6.67 4.09
C GLN A 6 -21.98 -7.57 3.49
N PHE A 7 -20.73 -7.13 3.58
CA PHE A 7 -19.57 -7.88 3.15
C PHE A 7 -19.38 -9.19 3.93
N THR A 8 -19.38 -9.17 5.26
CA THR A 8 -19.13 -10.42 6.03
C THR A 8 -20.21 -11.48 5.80
N ARG A 9 -21.47 -11.08 5.58
CA ARG A 9 -22.56 -12.00 5.25
C ARG A 9 -22.45 -12.60 3.84
N GLN A 10 -22.06 -11.79 2.87
CA GLN A 10 -22.02 -12.22 1.46
C GLN A 10 -20.76 -13.03 1.12
N TYR A 11 -19.63 -12.74 1.78
CA TYR A 11 -18.31 -13.21 1.34
C TYR A 11 -17.71 -14.32 2.20
N ASP A 12 -18.49 -14.86 3.15
CA ASP A 12 -18.18 -15.97 4.07
C ASP A 12 -16.69 -16.17 4.34
N ILE A 13 -16.09 -15.19 5.01
CA ILE A 13 -14.65 -15.17 5.29
C ILE A 13 -14.40 -16.02 6.53
N THR A 14 -14.57 -17.32 6.39
CA THR A 14 -14.22 -18.30 7.41
C THR A 14 -12.80 -18.79 7.15
N GLY A 15 -11.85 -18.24 7.90
CA GLY A 15 -10.45 -18.65 7.81
C GLY A 15 -9.69 -18.34 9.09
N SER A 16 -9.15 -19.38 9.73
CA SER A 16 -8.27 -19.27 10.90
C SER A 16 -6.92 -18.62 10.57
N ASN A 17 -6.63 -18.41 9.28
CA ASN A 17 -5.37 -17.86 8.78
C ASN A 17 -5.18 -16.39 9.20
N SER A 18 -4.05 -16.10 9.86
CA SER A 18 -3.66 -14.76 10.33
C SER A 18 -3.65 -13.70 9.22
N THR A 19 -3.36 -14.10 7.98
CA THR A 19 -3.36 -13.21 6.81
C THR A 19 -4.78 -12.76 6.44
N VAL A 20 -5.76 -13.64 6.59
CA VAL A 20 -7.17 -13.35 6.30
C VAL A 20 -7.70 -12.34 7.33
N LYS A 21 -7.45 -12.59 8.61
CA LYS A 21 -7.79 -11.67 9.72
C LYS A 21 -7.14 -10.29 9.55
N GLN A 22 -5.88 -10.23 9.08
CA GLN A 22 -5.23 -8.96 8.79
C GLN A 22 -5.92 -8.19 7.65
N ASN A 23 -6.27 -8.86 6.55
CA ASN A 23 -6.96 -8.20 5.44
C ASN A 23 -8.32 -7.66 5.89
N GLU A 24 -9.08 -8.48 6.62
CA GLU A 24 -10.37 -8.11 7.18
C GLU A 24 -10.27 -6.87 8.07
N ARG A 25 -9.26 -6.81 8.95
CA ARG A 25 -8.99 -5.64 9.79
C ARG A 25 -8.74 -4.38 8.96
N PHE A 26 -7.99 -4.46 7.85
CA PHE A 26 -7.76 -3.30 6.98
C PHE A 26 -9.04 -2.86 6.27
N LEU A 27 -9.85 -3.80 5.79
CA LEU A 27 -11.14 -3.50 5.17
C LEU A 27 -12.09 -2.80 6.14
N LYS A 28 -12.24 -3.37 7.34
CA LYS A 28 -13.10 -2.84 8.41
C LYS A 28 -12.65 -1.46 8.89
N LYS A 29 -11.34 -1.24 9.05
CA LYS A 29 -10.80 -0.01 9.64
C LYS A 29 -10.69 1.13 8.65
N TYR A 30 -10.40 0.85 7.37
CA TYR A 30 -10.06 1.89 6.40
C TYR A 30 -11.02 1.93 5.21
N PHE A 31 -11.28 0.79 4.57
CA PHE A 31 -11.97 0.80 3.28
C PHE A 31 -13.47 1.08 3.42
N PHE A 32 -14.19 0.29 4.21
CA PHE A 32 -15.64 0.46 4.35
C PHE A 32 -16.02 1.79 5.02
N PRO A 33 -15.38 2.22 6.12
CA PRO A 33 -15.66 3.52 6.71
C PRO A 33 -15.44 4.67 5.73
N TYR A 34 -14.39 4.60 4.91
CA TYR A 34 -14.14 5.62 3.89
C TYR A 34 -15.28 5.71 2.86
N LEU A 35 -15.83 4.58 2.41
CA LEU A 35 -16.95 4.56 1.47
C LEU A 35 -18.23 5.11 2.12
N GLU A 36 -18.49 4.76 3.37
CA GLU A 36 -19.64 5.23 4.14
C GLU A 36 -19.56 6.74 4.41
N GLU A 37 -18.40 7.25 4.81
CA GLU A 37 -18.22 8.66 5.16
C GLU A 37 -18.12 9.55 3.92
N LYS A 38 -17.28 9.16 2.95
CA LYS A 38 -16.96 10.02 1.79
C LYS A 38 -18.03 9.99 0.72
N PHE A 39 -18.60 8.81 0.46
CA PHE A 39 -19.57 8.59 -0.62
C PHE A 39 -20.99 8.36 -0.11
N LYS A 40 -21.20 8.27 1.21
CA LYS A 40 -22.49 7.89 1.80
C LYS A 40 -23.03 6.59 1.20
N LEU A 41 -22.13 5.69 0.81
CA LEU A 41 -22.48 4.44 0.16
C LEU A 41 -23.17 3.55 1.20
N LYS A 42 -24.42 3.15 0.90
CA LYS A 42 -25.22 2.28 1.78
C LYS A 42 -25.34 0.86 1.27
N ASP A 43 -24.95 0.62 0.01
CA ASP A 43 -25.11 -0.65 -0.68
C ASP A 43 -23.81 -0.98 -1.40
N ILE A 44 -23.16 -2.07 -0.98
CA ILE A 44 -21.86 -2.48 -1.51
C ILE A 44 -21.91 -2.81 -2.99
N THR A 45 -23.07 -3.22 -3.52
CA THR A 45 -23.23 -3.57 -4.94
C THR A 45 -23.09 -2.37 -5.87
N LYS A 46 -23.25 -1.15 -5.34
CA LYS A 46 -23.09 0.12 -6.09
C LYS A 46 -21.65 0.65 -6.09
N LEU A 47 -20.70 -0.14 -5.59
CA LEU A 47 -19.28 0.18 -5.67
C LEU A 47 -18.86 0.34 -7.14
N ASN A 48 -18.12 1.41 -7.42
CA ASN A 48 -17.66 1.73 -8.77
C ASN A 48 -16.18 2.18 -8.79
N GLN A 49 -15.64 2.33 -9.99
CA GLN A 49 -14.22 2.66 -10.19
C GLN A 49 -13.82 4.01 -9.59
N ASN A 50 -14.71 5.01 -9.62
CA ASN A 50 -14.42 6.34 -9.08
C ASN A 50 -14.19 6.29 -7.56
N MET A 51 -14.97 5.47 -6.85
CA MET A 51 -14.80 5.26 -5.41
C MET A 51 -13.45 4.59 -5.10
N LEU A 52 -13.04 3.61 -5.91
CA LEU A 52 -11.74 2.95 -5.77
C LEU A 52 -10.58 3.91 -6.00
N ASN A 53 -10.61 4.66 -7.09
CA ASN A 53 -9.58 5.64 -7.41
C ASN A 53 -9.46 6.69 -6.28
N SER A 54 -10.59 7.16 -5.77
CA SER A 54 -10.62 8.10 -4.64
C SER A 54 -10.01 7.50 -3.37
N PHE A 55 -10.32 6.25 -3.05
CA PHE A 55 -9.73 5.56 -1.89
C PHE A 55 -8.21 5.38 -2.04
N TYR A 56 -7.74 5.04 -3.24
CA TYR A 56 -6.32 4.96 -3.54
C TYR A 56 -5.58 6.27 -3.23
N HIS A 57 -6.12 7.40 -3.72
CA HIS A 57 -5.55 8.71 -3.45
C HIS A 57 -5.61 9.10 -1.96
N HIS A 58 -6.67 8.70 -1.26
CA HIS A 58 -6.78 8.88 0.18
C HIS A 58 -5.65 8.15 0.92
N ILE A 59 -5.41 6.87 0.64
CA ILE A 59 -4.30 6.12 1.25
C ILE A 59 -2.95 6.75 0.91
N LEU A 60 -2.75 7.17 -0.33
CA LEU A 60 -1.53 7.86 -0.75
C LEU A 60 -1.30 9.15 0.05
N LYS A 61 -2.36 9.92 0.30
CA LYS A 61 -2.30 11.15 1.11
C LYS A 61 -1.96 10.86 2.56
N LEU A 62 -2.59 9.86 3.19
CA LEU A 62 -2.28 9.44 4.56
C LEU A 62 -0.81 9.02 4.70
N VAL A 63 -0.30 8.27 3.73
CA VAL A 63 1.11 7.82 3.75
C VAL A 63 2.08 8.98 3.57
N ARG A 64 1.80 9.91 2.64
CA ARG A 64 2.65 11.10 2.42
C ARG A 64 2.69 12.03 3.63
N LYS A 65 1.60 12.13 4.39
CA LYS A 65 1.53 12.92 5.62
C LYS A 65 2.17 12.23 6.84
N GLY A 66 2.54 10.96 6.72
CA GLY A 66 3.04 10.16 7.85
C GLY A 66 1.94 9.65 8.81
N GLU A 67 0.66 9.97 8.55
CA GLU A 67 -0.50 9.47 9.31
C GLU A 67 -0.68 7.94 9.15
N MET A 68 -0.09 7.35 8.10
CA MET A 68 -0.05 5.91 7.87
C MET A 68 1.34 5.46 7.45
N LYS A 69 1.89 4.41 8.09
CA LYS A 69 3.15 3.79 7.64
C LYS A 69 2.99 3.24 6.22
N LYS A 70 4.01 3.43 5.37
CA LYS A 70 4.05 2.90 3.99
C LYS A 70 3.72 1.40 3.91
N SER A 71 4.28 0.60 4.83
CA SER A 71 4.01 -0.85 4.91
C SER A 71 2.54 -1.15 5.21
N SER A 72 1.89 -0.36 6.06
CA SER A 72 0.46 -0.46 6.33
C SER A 72 -0.39 -0.05 5.14
N GLY A 73 -0.03 1.03 4.43
CA GLY A 73 -0.70 1.44 3.19
C GLY A 73 -0.63 0.36 2.11
N LYS A 74 0.55 -0.24 1.91
CA LYS A 74 0.75 -1.41 1.03
C LYS A 74 -0.19 -2.56 1.39
N LYS A 75 -0.22 -2.97 2.67
CA LYS A 75 -1.08 -4.07 3.14
C LYS A 75 -2.56 -3.76 2.95
N CYS A 76 -2.97 -2.52 3.22
CA CYS A 76 -4.33 -2.05 3.00
C CYS A 76 -4.75 -2.19 1.52
N LEU A 77 -3.94 -1.70 0.59
CA LEU A 77 -4.26 -1.80 -0.84
C LEU A 77 -4.28 -3.26 -1.33
N TYR A 78 -3.43 -4.14 -0.79
CA TYR A 78 -3.52 -5.58 -1.08
C TYR A 78 -4.78 -6.23 -0.55
N ALA A 79 -5.23 -5.84 0.65
CA ALA A 79 -6.49 -6.33 1.22
C ALA A 79 -7.67 -5.93 0.33
N VAL A 80 -7.73 -4.67 -0.10
CA VAL A 80 -8.80 -4.21 -1.00
C VAL A 80 -8.69 -4.86 -2.37
N LYS A 81 -7.48 -5.01 -2.94
CA LYS A 81 -7.29 -5.74 -4.20
C LYS A 81 -7.89 -7.15 -4.15
N LYS A 82 -7.65 -7.89 -3.05
CA LYS A 82 -8.25 -9.22 -2.84
C LYS A 82 -9.78 -9.14 -2.77
N PHE A 83 -10.31 -8.17 -2.04
CA PHE A 83 -11.76 -7.93 -1.97
C PHE A 83 -12.36 -7.67 -3.37
N ILE A 84 -11.78 -6.75 -4.15
CA ILE A 84 -12.29 -6.40 -5.49
C ILE A 84 -12.31 -7.60 -6.42
N ARG A 85 -11.31 -8.48 -6.35
CA ARG A 85 -11.31 -9.73 -7.11
C ARG A 85 -12.51 -10.62 -6.81
N VAL A 86 -12.86 -10.76 -5.52
CA VAL A 86 -14.03 -11.55 -5.12
C VAL A 86 -15.32 -10.84 -5.49
N PHE A 87 -15.38 -9.51 -5.30
CA PHE A 87 -16.51 -8.67 -5.67
C PHE A 87 -16.84 -8.79 -7.15
N ASN A 88 -15.85 -8.61 -8.03
CA ASN A 88 -15.99 -8.75 -9.48
C ASN A 88 -16.53 -10.12 -9.88
N ARG A 89 -16.02 -11.19 -9.26
CA ARG A 89 -16.49 -12.56 -9.50
C ARG A 89 -17.96 -12.75 -9.10
N MET A 90 -18.36 -12.21 -7.96
CA MET A 90 -19.72 -12.39 -7.43
C MET A 90 -20.76 -11.53 -8.13
N HIS A 91 -20.42 -10.27 -8.43
CA HIS A 91 -21.34 -9.30 -9.02
C HIS A 91 -21.23 -9.21 -10.56
N ARG A 92 -20.33 -10.00 -11.17
CA ARG A 92 -20.04 -9.97 -12.62
C ARG A 92 -19.68 -8.57 -13.11
N THR A 93 -18.85 -7.87 -12.35
CA THR A 93 -18.32 -6.53 -12.66
C THR A 93 -16.84 -6.61 -13.05
N ASP A 94 -16.32 -5.55 -13.66
CA ASP A 94 -14.95 -5.46 -14.18
C ASP A 94 -14.13 -4.35 -13.51
N LEU A 95 -14.36 -4.11 -12.21
CA LEU A 95 -13.63 -3.06 -11.50
C LEU A 95 -12.13 -3.32 -11.55
N THR A 96 -11.37 -2.30 -11.93
CA THR A 96 -9.92 -2.41 -12.08
C THR A 96 -9.27 -2.59 -10.72
N GLU A 97 -8.48 -3.66 -10.58
CA GLU A 97 -7.70 -3.94 -9.39
C GLU A 97 -6.58 -2.89 -9.17
N TYR A 98 -6.25 -2.59 -7.92
CA TYR A 98 -5.14 -1.67 -7.64
C TYR A 98 -3.78 -2.20 -8.10
N ASN A 99 -3.02 -1.33 -8.77
CA ASN A 99 -1.61 -1.54 -9.04
C ASN A 99 -0.76 -1.13 -7.82
N VAL A 100 -0.67 -2.03 -6.84
CA VAL A 100 0.11 -1.81 -5.61
C VAL A 100 1.61 -1.57 -5.88
N PRO A 101 2.27 -2.21 -6.86
CA PRO A 101 3.63 -1.84 -7.25
C PRO A 101 3.76 -0.36 -7.68
N ALA A 102 2.84 0.14 -8.52
CA ALA A 102 2.84 1.55 -8.92
C ALA A 102 2.66 2.48 -7.71
N PHE A 103 1.80 2.12 -6.75
CA PHE A 103 1.69 2.84 -5.48
C PHE A 103 3.01 2.96 -4.75
N LEU A 104 3.75 1.85 -4.61
CA LEU A 104 5.04 1.86 -3.92
C LEU A 104 6.03 2.77 -4.63
N ALA A 105 6.10 2.73 -5.96
CA ALA A 105 6.95 3.61 -6.75
C ALA A 105 6.64 5.10 -6.51
N THR A 106 5.37 5.47 -6.35
CA THR A 106 4.98 6.86 -6.07
C THR A 106 5.30 7.34 -4.65
N VAL A 107 5.50 6.42 -3.71
CA VAL A 107 5.84 6.70 -2.30
C VAL A 107 7.35 6.61 -2.07
N GLU A 108 8.05 5.78 -2.85
CA GLU A 108 9.49 5.55 -2.73
C GLU A 108 10.33 6.73 -3.17
N GLY A 109 9.74 7.73 -3.85
CA GLY A 109 10.35 9.00 -4.23
C GLY A 109 11.82 8.85 -4.64
N LYS A 110 12.12 8.69 -5.93
CA LYS A 110 13.50 8.59 -6.42
C LYS A 110 14.38 9.65 -5.74
N LYS A 111 15.16 9.25 -4.73
CA LYS A 111 16.18 10.08 -4.13
C LYS A 111 17.32 10.09 -5.15
N ASN A 112 17.31 11.06 -6.04
CA ASN A 112 18.48 11.35 -6.85
C ASN A 112 19.53 11.95 -5.93
N ILE A 113 20.46 11.11 -5.46
CA ILE A 113 21.68 11.59 -4.81
C ILE A 113 22.57 12.08 -5.94
N LYS A 114 22.77 13.40 -6.02
CA LYS A 114 23.80 13.96 -6.89
C LYS A 114 25.14 13.66 -6.24
N VAL A 115 25.95 12.84 -6.90
CA VAL A 115 27.32 12.56 -6.48
C VAL A 115 28.22 13.47 -7.30
N THR A 116 29.02 14.28 -6.63
CA THR A 116 30.04 15.12 -7.26
C THR A 116 31.19 14.25 -7.79
N GLU A 117 31.96 14.78 -8.74
CA GLU A 117 33.11 14.05 -9.28
C GLU A 117 34.17 13.76 -8.20
N GLU A 118 34.31 14.65 -7.21
CA GLU A 118 35.16 14.43 -6.03
C GLU A 118 34.64 13.29 -5.14
N GLU A 119 33.35 13.29 -4.79
CA GLU A 119 32.76 12.19 -4.00
C GLU A 119 32.90 10.85 -4.72
N TYR A 120 32.73 10.82 -6.04
CA TYR A 120 32.94 9.63 -6.85
C TYR A 120 34.40 9.16 -6.81
N LYS A 121 35.36 10.06 -7.01
CA LYS A 121 36.80 9.75 -6.93
C LYS A 121 37.21 9.27 -5.54
N ASN A 122 36.65 9.87 -4.49
CA ASN A 122 36.85 9.44 -3.11
C ASN A 122 36.32 8.02 -2.91
N ILE A 123 35.06 7.73 -3.25
CA ILE A 123 34.47 6.39 -3.13
C ILE A 123 35.27 5.35 -3.93
N LYS A 124 35.75 5.70 -5.13
CA LYS A 124 36.59 4.83 -5.96
C LYS A 124 37.92 4.50 -5.29
N LYS A 125 38.66 5.51 -4.83
CA LYS A 125 39.93 5.35 -4.11
C LYS A 125 39.75 4.51 -2.83
N TRP A 126 38.65 4.74 -2.11
CA TRP A 126 38.31 4.00 -0.90
C TRP A 126 37.96 2.53 -1.16
N ARG A 127 37.28 2.21 -2.27
CA ARG A 127 37.03 0.83 -2.69
C ARG A 127 38.31 0.10 -3.08
N GLU A 128 39.22 0.78 -3.75
CA GLU A 128 40.53 0.23 -4.13
C GLU A 128 41.36 -0.09 -2.88
N LEU A 129 41.37 0.79 -1.88
CA LEU A 129 42.08 0.58 -0.61
C LEU A 129 41.51 -0.56 0.25
N ASN A 130 40.21 -0.83 0.16
CA ASN A 130 39.52 -1.85 0.97
C ASN A 130 39.20 -3.15 0.20
N ASN A 131 39.91 -3.45 -0.90
CA ASN A 131 39.70 -4.66 -1.72
C ASN A 131 38.23 -4.85 -2.14
N GLY A 132 37.53 -3.76 -2.48
CA GLY A 132 36.13 -3.78 -2.89
C GLY A 132 35.11 -3.96 -1.76
N LYS A 133 35.55 -4.04 -0.49
CA LYS A 133 34.65 -4.13 0.67
C LYS A 133 34.23 -2.73 1.13
N VAL A 134 32.97 -2.62 1.55
CA VAL A 134 32.46 -1.40 2.19
C VAL A 134 32.81 -1.48 3.68
N PRO A 135 33.57 -0.52 4.23
CA PRO A 135 33.95 -0.53 5.64
C PRO A 135 32.74 -0.34 6.56
N SER A 136 32.87 -0.76 7.82
CA SER A 136 31.81 -0.60 8.81
C SER A 136 31.64 0.89 9.20
N PRO A 137 30.48 1.31 9.71
CA PRO A 137 30.27 2.71 10.14
C PRO A 137 31.31 3.21 11.16
N ASP A 138 31.92 2.32 11.93
CA ASP A 138 32.92 2.63 12.95
C ASP A 138 34.30 2.96 12.36
N GLU A 139 34.58 2.50 11.14
CA GLU A 139 35.82 2.76 10.41
C GLU A 139 35.76 4.07 9.60
N ILE A 140 34.55 4.61 9.37
CA ILE A 140 34.33 5.83 8.58
C ILE A 140 34.43 7.10 9.43
N ASN A 141 34.24 7.02 10.75
CA ASN A 141 34.17 8.16 11.66
C ASN A 141 35.43 8.34 12.55
N LYS A 142 36.57 7.77 12.16
CA LYS A 142 37.88 8.01 12.78
C LYS A 142 38.67 9.03 11.98
#